data_AF-A0A7Y5U6E3-F1
#
_entry.id   AF-A0A7Y5U6E3-F1
#
_cell.length_a   1.000
_cell.length_b   1.000
_cell.length_c   1.000
_cell.angle_alpha   90.00
_cell.angle_beta   90.00
_cell.angle_gamma   90.00
#
_symmetry.space_group_name_H-M   'P 1'
#
loop_
_entity.id
_entity.type
_entity.pdbx_description
1 polymer ?
#
loop_
_entity_poly.entity_id
_entity_poly.type
_entity_poly.pdbx_seq_one_letter_code
_entity_poly.pdbx_strand_id
1 'polypeptide(L)'
;MATRADFTDEEWKTIQGGVIGAGTFVALVDRSLFDSFKEANALAHHLRDAHEHSDSVLVRDLAGGHERPFGITASPEEVERSTVATLEQAEAILRAKTPEELAAYRQFVLEVAGSVAEAAKGVSPQENTALERIRAALGAEDAT
;
A
#
# COMPACT_ATOMS: atom_id res chain seq x y z
N MET A 1 -9.00 -18.51 3.62
CA MET A 1 -7.65 -18.04 4.02
C MET A 1 -6.65 -18.46 2.96
N ALA A 2 -6.43 -17.56 2.01
CA ALA A 2 -5.36 -17.69 1.03
C ALA A 2 -4.00 -17.39 1.67
N THR A 3 -2.96 -18.09 1.21
CA THR A 3 -1.57 -17.94 1.62
C THR A 3 -0.71 -17.59 0.41
N ARG A 4 0.56 -17.20 0.62
CA ARG A 4 1.49 -16.96 -0.50
C ARG A 4 1.58 -18.15 -1.46
N ALA A 5 1.41 -19.38 -0.97
CA ALA A 5 1.47 -20.59 -1.80
C ALA A 5 0.31 -20.73 -2.80
N ASP A 6 -0.79 -19.99 -2.60
CA ASP A 6 -1.94 -19.96 -3.51
C ASP A 6 -1.72 -19.03 -4.72
N PHE A 7 -0.63 -18.26 -4.70
CA PHE A 7 -0.25 -17.30 -5.74
C PHE A 7 1.10 -17.67 -6.35
N THR A 8 1.26 -17.33 -7.62
CA THR A 8 2.58 -17.30 -8.26
C THR A 8 3.41 -16.15 -7.68
N ASP A 9 4.74 -16.19 -7.83
CA ASP A 9 5.61 -15.11 -7.36
C ASP A 9 5.27 -13.75 -8.00
N GLU A 10 4.83 -13.74 -9.26
CA GLU A 10 4.42 -12.51 -9.96
C GLU A 10 3.11 -11.96 -9.38
N GLU A 11 2.10 -12.81 -9.21
CA GLU A 11 0.82 -12.42 -8.59
C GLU A 11 1.02 -11.91 -7.17
N TRP A 12 1.87 -12.59 -6.40
CA TRP A 12 2.21 -12.19 -5.04
C TRP A 12 2.89 -10.82 -5.02
N LYS A 13 3.85 -10.58 -5.93
CA LYS A 13 4.50 -9.28 -6.08
C LYS A 13 3.51 -8.18 -6.45
N THR A 14 2.53 -8.45 -7.29
CA THR A 14 1.48 -7.48 -7.63
C THR A 14 0.61 -7.15 -6.43
N ILE A 15 0.14 -8.17 -5.70
CA ILE A 15 -0.69 -7.99 -4.49
C ILE A 15 0.07 -7.18 -3.44
N GLN A 16 1.33 -7.56 -3.14
CA GLN A 16 2.21 -6.86 -2.21
C GLN A 16 2.55 -5.44 -2.69
N GLY A 17 2.83 -5.30 -3.98
CA GLY A 17 3.15 -4.03 -4.63
C GLY A 17 2.01 -3.02 -4.56
N GLY A 18 0.75 -3.48 -4.64
CA GLY A 18 -0.43 -2.63 -4.45
C GLY A 18 -0.46 -2.00 -3.05
N VAL A 19 -0.22 -2.79 -2.00
CA VAL A 19 -0.21 -2.28 -0.61
C VAL A 19 0.93 -1.28 -0.41
N ILE A 20 2.15 -1.63 -0.82
CA ILE A 20 3.33 -0.76 -0.68
C ILE A 20 3.17 0.50 -1.51
N GLY A 21 2.64 0.38 -2.73
CA GLY A 21 2.35 1.49 -3.62
C GLY A 21 1.33 2.45 -3.04
N ALA A 22 0.26 1.96 -2.42
CA ALA A 22 -0.77 2.79 -1.79
C ALA A 22 -0.18 3.68 -0.69
N GLY A 23 0.61 3.11 0.23
CA GLY A 23 1.31 3.89 1.26
C GLY A 23 2.33 4.86 0.66
N THR A 24 3.07 4.44 -0.38
CA THR A 24 4.06 5.28 -1.06
C THR A 24 3.40 6.46 -1.79
N PHE A 25 2.25 6.23 -2.42
CA PHE A 25 1.51 7.26 -3.12
C PHE A 25 1.01 8.35 -2.16
N VAL A 26 0.38 7.96 -1.05
CA VAL A 26 -0.01 8.91 0.01
C VAL A 26 1.20 9.67 0.55
N ALA A 27 2.32 8.99 0.79
CA ALA A 27 3.55 9.63 1.26
C ALA A 27 4.16 10.64 0.27
N LEU A 28 3.94 10.45 -1.03
CA LEU A 28 4.52 11.30 -2.08
C LEU A 28 3.66 12.50 -2.46
N VAL A 29 2.34 12.40 -2.31
CA VAL A 29 1.44 13.52 -2.65
C VAL A 29 1.59 14.69 -1.69
N ASP A 30 1.92 14.41 -0.43
CA ASP A 30 2.31 15.44 0.52
C ASP A 30 3.83 15.50 0.61
N ARG A 31 4.45 16.41 -0.15
CA ARG A 31 5.92 16.59 -0.11
C ARG A 31 6.42 17.01 1.28
N SER A 32 5.56 17.45 2.21
CA SER A 32 5.97 17.75 3.58
C SER A 32 6.45 16.49 4.33
N LEU A 33 5.96 15.31 3.92
CA LEU A 33 6.43 13.99 4.39
C LEU A 33 7.83 13.62 3.89
N PHE A 34 8.25 14.12 2.72
CA PHE A 34 9.59 13.89 2.17
C PHE A 34 10.60 15.01 2.51
N ASP A 35 10.12 16.21 2.88
CA ASP A 35 10.99 17.34 3.23
C ASP A 35 11.66 17.16 4.61
N SER A 36 11.05 16.38 5.49
CA SER A 36 11.59 16.12 6.82
C SER A 36 12.43 14.84 6.83
N PHE A 37 13.75 14.97 6.71
CA PHE A 37 14.77 13.91 6.94
C PHE A 37 14.58 13.08 8.25
N LYS A 38 13.67 13.48 9.15
CA LYS A 38 13.25 12.72 10.34
C LYS A 38 12.27 11.57 10.06
N GLU A 39 11.51 11.60 8.96
CA GLU A 39 10.37 10.70 8.76
C GLU A 39 10.71 9.43 7.96
N ALA A 40 11.72 9.48 7.07
CA ALA A 40 12.34 8.28 6.51
C ALA A 40 12.88 7.32 7.61
N ASN A 41 13.26 7.88 8.77
CA ASN A 41 13.69 7.12 9.94
C ASN A 41 12.50 6.49 10.69
N ALA A 42 11.33 7.14 10.71
CA ALA A 42 10.12 6.60 11.33
C ALA A 42 9.54 5.44 10.51
N LEU A 43 9.49 5.57 9.18
CA LEU A 43 9.07 4.48 8.28
C LEU A 43 10.00 3.26 8.40
N ALA A 44 11.32 3.48 8.38
CA ALA A 44 12.30 2.42 8.58
C ALA A 44 12.21 1.78 9.98
N HIS A 45 11.88 2.56 11.00
CA HIS A 45 11.65 2.07 12.35
C HIS A 45 10.37 1.23 12.44
N HIS A 46 9.28 1.67 11.80
CA HIS A 46 8.00 0.95 11.85
C HIS A 46 8.01 -0.35 11.04
N LEU A 47 8.70 -0.37 9.90
CA LEU A 47 8.94 -1.61 9.14
C LEU A 47 9.81 -2.59 9.94
N ARG A 48 10.84 -2.10 10.64
CA ARG A 48 11.63 -2.95 11.55
C ARG A 48 10.82 -3.47 12.73
N ASP A 49 10.01 -2.62 13.38
CA ASP A 49 9.18 -3.01 14.52
C ASP A 49 8.09 -4.03 14.10
N ALA A 50 7.47 -3.84 12.93
CA ALA A 50 6.53 -4.81 12.35
C ALA A 50 7.21 -6.14 11.98
N HIS A 51 8.47 -6.11 11.52
CA HIS A 51 9.27 -7.31 11.27
C HIS A 51 9.67 -8.02 12.57
N GLU A 52 9.98 -7.29 13.64
CA GLU A 52 10.46 -7.88 14.90
C GLU A 52 9.30 -8.33 15.80
N HIS A 53 8.19 -7.59 15.85
CA HIS A 53 7.17 -7.72 16.89
C HIS A 53 5.75 -8.11 16.41
N SER A 54 5.49 -8.20 15.11
CA SER A 54 4.12 -8.54 14.66
C SER A 54 3.77 -10.01 14.96
N ASP A 55 2.58 -10.28 15.48
CA ASP A 55 2.07 -11.66 15.64
C ASP A 55 1.72 -12.32 14.29
N SER A 56 1.57 -11.53 13.24
CA SER A 56 1.26 -12.01 11.89
C SER A 56 2.52 -12.31 11.09
N VAL A 57 2.71 -13.57 10.72
CA VAL A 57 3.81 -14.03 9.85
C VAL A 57 3.79 -13.31 8.49
N LEU A 58 2.59 -13.01 7.97
CA LEU A 58 2.40 -12.27 6.73
C LEU A 58 2.96 -10.85 6.82
N VAL A 59 2.67 -10.14 7.91
CA VAL A 59 3.14 -8.78 8.16
C VAL A 59 4.67 -8.77 8.32
N ARG A 60 5.21 -9.81 8.98
CA ARG A 60 6.65 -10.00 9.17
C ARG A 60 7.41 -10.13 7.85
N ASP A 61 6.87 -10.93 6.92
CA ASP A 61 7.46 -11.18 5.61
C ASP A 61 7.30 -9.98 4.67
N LEU A 62 6.15 -9.29 4.72
CA LEU A 62 5.91 -8.08 3.95
C LEU A 62 6.86 -6.94 4.37
N ALA A 63 7.17 -6.84 5.67
CA ALA A 63 8.05 -5.82 6.23
C ALA A 63 9.56 -6.08 5.97
N GLY A 64 9.96 -7.31 5.66
CA GLY A 64 11.35 -7.68 5.36
C GLY A 64 11.77 -7.53 3.89
N GLY A 65 10.83 -7.25 2.99
CA GLY A 65 11.08 -7.14 1.55
C GLY A 65 11.92 -5.91 1.18
N HIS A 66 13.06 -6.13 0.52
CA HIS A 66 13.97 -5.07 0.07
C HIS A 66 13.63 -4.52 -1.33
N GLU A 67 12.58 -5.04 -1.98
CA GLU A 67 12.19 -4.62 -3.32
C GLU A 67 11.44 -3.28 -3.24
N ARG A 68 12.07 -2.21 -3.75
CA ARG A 68 11.41 -0.92 -3.97
C ARG A 68 10.80 -0.91 -5.37
N PRO A 69 9.46 -1.00 -5.52
CA PRO A 69 8.82 -1.08 -6.83
C PRO A 69 8.93 0.21 -7.67
N PHE A 70 9.32 1.34 -7.06
CA PHE A 70 9.39 2.64 -7.73
C PHE A 70 10.78 3.26 -7.63
N GLY A 71 11.29 3.70 -8.78
CA GLY A 71 12.55 4.43 -8.86
C GLY A 71 12.46 5.75 -8.09
N ILE A 72 13.56 6.14 -7.44
CA ILE A 72 13.70 7.37 -6.63
C ILE A 72 13.49 8.66 -7.47
N THR A 73 13.30 8.52 -8.78
CA THR A 73 13.12 9.60 -9.76
C THR A 73 11.71 9.70 -10.35
N ALA A 74 10.76 8.86 -9.92
CA ALA A 74 9.40 8.87 -10.47
C ALA A 74 8.61 10.09 -9.97
N SER A 75 7.89 10.74 -10.87
CA SER A 75 7.01 11.87 -10.55
C SER A 75 5.81 11.38 -9.70
N PRO A 76 5.21 12.20 -8.83
CA PRO A 76 4.03 11.83 -8.05
C PRO A 76 2.90 11.25 -8.90
N GLU A 77 2.69 11.81 -10.11
CA GLU A 77 1.70 11.33 -11.08
C GLU A 77 2.03 9.94 -11.68
N GLU A 78 3.32 9.61 -11.81
CA GLU A 78 3.75 8.29 -12.28
C GLU A 78 3.55 7.24 -11.19
N VAL A 79 3.84 7.60 -9.93
CA VAL A 79 3.59 6.72 -8.78
C VAL A 79 2.11 6.53 -8.54
N GLU A 80 1.29 7.57 -8.68
CA GLU A 80 -0.18 7.47 -8.67
C GLU A 80 -0.65 6.43 -9.69
N ARG A 81 -0.31 6.66 -10.97
CA ARG A 81 -0.78 5.82 -12.08
C ARG A 81 -0.34 4.37 -11.91
N SER A 82 0.92 4.16 -11.51
CA SER A 82 1.43 2.81 -11.31
C SER A 82 0.82 2.13 -10.10
N THR A 83 0.57 2.87 -9.01
CA THR A 83 -0.10 2.35 -7.82
C THR A 83 -1.52 1.93 -8.14
N VAL A 84 -2.30 2.81 -8.79
CA VAL A 84 -3.67 2.52 -9.22
C VAL A 84 -3.71 1.28 -10.11
N ALA A 85 -2.87 1.23 -11.15
CA ALA A 85 -2.81 0.06 -12.04
C ALA A 85 -2.42 -1.24 -11.31
N THR A 86 -1.56 -1.15 -10.29
CA THR A 86 -1.15 -2.32 -9.48
C THR A 86 -2.28 -2.77 -8.56
N LEU A 87 -3.02 -1.84 -7.97
CA LEU A 87 -4.19 -2.13 -7.12
C LEU A 87 -5.31 -2.81 -7.93
N GLU A 88 -5.60 -2.31 -9.13
CA GLU A 88 -6.58 -2.92 -10.03
C GLU A 88 -6.19 -4.35 -10.43
N GLN A 89 -4.90 -4.58 -10.72
CA GLN A 89 -4.38 -5.91 -11.04
C GLN A 89 -4.45 -6.85 -9.82
N ALA A 90 -4.07 -6.37 -8.63
CA ALA A 90 -4.17 -7.14 -7.40
C ALA A 90 -5.62 -7.53 -7.11
N GLU A 91 -6.56 -6.61 -7.30
CA GLU A 91 -7.99 -6.87 -7.16
C GLU A 91 -8.49 -7.92 -8.17
N ALA A 92 -8.04 -7.85 -9.43
CA ALA A 92 -8.39 -8.82 -10.46
C ALA A 92 -7.87 -10.23 -10.10
N ILE A 93 -6.63 -10.34 -9.62
CA ILE A 93 -6.02 -11.61 -9.18
C ILE A 93 -6.82 -12.19 -8.00
N LEU A 94 -7.08 -11.37 -6.98
CA LEU A 94 -7.82 -11.79 -5.79
C LEU A 94 -9.26 -12.16 -6.13
N ARG A 95 -9.93 -11.41 -7.00
CA ARG A 95 -11.29 -11.74 -7.48
C ARG A 95 -11.33 -13.08 -8.22
N ALA A 96 -10.31 -13.38 -9.03
CA ALA A 96 -10.24 -14.60 -9.80
C ALA A 96 -9.93 -15.84 -8.95
N LYS A 97 -9.08 -15.71 -7.93
CA LYS A 97 -8.59 -16.85 -7.13
C LYS A 97 -9.29 -17.00 -5.79
N THR A 98 -9.55 -15.89 -5.12
CA THR A 98 -9.96 -15.85 -3.71
C THR A 98 -10.88 -14.66 -3.43
N PRO A 99 -12.08 -14.61 -4.05
CA PRO A 99 -12.98 -13.47 -3.94
C PRO A 99 -13.43 -13.18 -2.49
N GLU A 100 -13.38 -14.18 -1.61
CA GLU A 100 -13.66 -14.04 -0.18
C GLU A 100 -12.64 -13.14 0.57
N GLU A 101 -11.41 -13.03 0.07
CA GLU A 101 -10.33 -12.23 0.70
C GLU A 101 -10.28 -10.79 0.18
N LEU A 102 -11.09 -10.45 -0.84
CA LEU A 102 -11.12 -9.10 -1.42
C LEU A 102 -11.45 -8.03 -0.37
N ALA A 103 -12.44 -8.28 0.48
CA ALA A 103 -12.83 -7.33 1.52
C ALA A 103 -11.68 -7.07 2.51
N ALA A 104 -10.98 -8.13 2.93
CA ALA A 104 -9.84 -8.04 3.83
C ALA A 104 -8.65 -7.29 3.18
N TYR A 105 -8.35 -7.59 1.91
CA TYR A 105 -7.29 -6.90 1.17
C TYR A 105 -7.57 -5.41 1.00
N ARG A 106 -8.79 -5.04 0.58
CA ARG A 106 -9.21 -3.65 0.43
C ARG A 106 -9.09 -2.87 1.73
N GLN A 107 -9.56 -3.46 2.84
CA GLN A 107 -9.44 -2.84 4.16
C GLN A 107 -7.97 -2.64 4.53
N PHE A 108 -7.13 -3.67 4.35
CA PHE A 108 -5.71 -3.59 4.67
C PHE A 108 -4.98 -2.51 3.87
N VAL A 109 -5.24 -2.39 2.56
CA VAL A 109 -4.66 -1.32 1.73
C VAL A 109 -5.06 0.07 2.25
N LEU A 110 -6.33 0.25 2.63
CA LEU A 110 -6.82 1.52 3.17
C LEU A 110 -6.26 1.82 4.56
N GLU A 111 -6.06 0.81 5.40
CA GLU A 111 -5.42 0.97 6.71
C GLU A 111 -3.97 1.40 6.57
N VAL A 112 -3.20 0.80 5.64
CA VAL A 112 -1.82 1.20 5.37
C VAL A 112 -1.77 2.64 4.83
N ALA A 113 -2.60 2.95 3.84
CA ALA A 113 -2.65 4.29 3.27
C ALA A 113 -3.09 5.35 4.29
N GLY A 114 -4.09 5.03 5.11
CA GLY A 114 -4.59 5.89 6.18
C GLY A 114 -3.56 6.11 7.29
N SER A 115 -2.87 5.05 7.72
CA SER A 115 -1.80 5.16 8.74
C SER A 115 -0.66 6.05 8.27
N VAL A 116 -0.32 6.03 6.97
CA VAL A 116 0.71 6.93 6.41
C VAL A 116 0.21 8.37 6.41
N ALA A 117 -1.05 8.61 6.03
CA ALA A 117 -1.64 9.95 6.08
C ALA A 117 -1.75 10.50 7.52
N GLU A 118 -2.09 9.66 8.49
CA GLU A 118 -2.20 10.05 9.91
C GLU A 118 -0.84 10.20 10.59
N ALA A 119 0.24 9.65 10.02
CA ALA A 119 1.59 9.86 10.52
C ALA A 119 2.09 11.30 10.29
N ALA A 120 1.54 12.00 9.28
CA ALA A 120 1.68 13.44 9.17
C ALA A 120 0.96 14.14 10.33
N LYS A 121 1.18 15.43 10.56
CA LYS A 121 0.47 16.21 11.61
C LYS A 121 -1.01 16.47 11.25
N GLY A 122 -1.76 15.42 10.92
CA GLY A 122 -3.10 15.44 10.36
C GLY A 122 -3.11 15.20 8.85
N VAL A 123 -4.19 14.59 8.36
CA VAL A 123 -4.41 14.29 6.94
C VAL A 123 -4.68 15.58 6.16
N SER A 124 -3.81 15.90 5.21
CA SER A 124 -3.92 17.03 4.33
C SER A 124 -5.00 16.81 3.25
N PRO A 125 -5.49 17.88 2.60
CA PRO A 125 -6.44 17.75 1.49
C PRO A 125 -5.90 16.90 0.33
N GLN A 126 -4.57 16.91 0.13
CA GLN A 126 -3.89 16.14 -0.93
C GLN A 126 -3.84 14.65 -0.59
N GLU A 127 -3.59 14.33 0.68
CA GLU A 127 -3.64 12.95 1.19
C GLU A 127 -5.06 12.38 1.14
N ASN A 128 -6.08 13.17 1.48
CA ASN A 128 -7.48 12.75 1.31
C ASN A 128 -7.81 12.43 -0.15
N THR A 129 -7.35 13.27 -1.09
CA THR A 129 -7.54 13.01 -2.53
C THR A 129 -6.85 11.71 -2.95
N ALA A 130 -5.65 11.43 -2.44
CA ALA A 130 -4.94 10.17 -2.70
C ALA A 130 -5.67 8.95 -2.13
N LEU A 131 -6.22 9.06 -0.92
CA LEU A 131 -7.04 8.01 -0.30
C LEU A 131 -8.32 7.76 -1.11
N GLU A 132 -8.97 8.80 -1.63
CA GLU A 132 -10.12 8.65 -2.53
C GLU A 132 -9.74 7.91 -3.83
N ARG A 133 -8.59 8.25 -4.43
CA ARG A 133 -8.07 7.54 -5.61
C ARG A 133 -7.79 6.06 -5.33
N ILE A 134 -7.20 5.74 -4.18
CA ILE A 134 -6.95 4.35 -3.76
C ILE A 134 -8.28 3.61 -3.56
N ARG A 135 -9.29 4.24 -2.92
CA ARG A 135 -10.63 3.65 -2.77
C ARG A 135 -11.29 3.36 -4.11
N ALA A 136 -11.20 4.29 -5.06
CA ALA A 136 -11.70 4.12 -6.42
C ALA A 136 -11.03 2.93 -7.13
N ALA A 137 -9.69 2.86 -7.07
CA ALA A 137 -8.90 1.77 -7.68
C ALA A 137 -9.21 0.38 -7.09
N LEU A 138 -9.65 0.33 -5.83
CA LEU A 138 -10.05 -0.89 -5.15
C LEU A 138 -11.51 -1.29 -5.43
N GLY A 139 -12.24 -0.53 -6.26
CA GLY A 139 -13.66 -0.77 -6.52
C GLY A 139 -14.54 -0.59 -5.28
N ALA A 140 -14.11 0.23 -4.31
CA ALA A 140 -14.90 0.55 -3.12
C ALA A 140 -16.02 1.57 -3.40
N GLU A 141 -16.12 2.08 -4.62
CA GLU A 141 -17.21 2.94 -5.09
C GLU A 141 -18.42 2.16 -5.62
N ASP A 142 -18.32 0.84 -5.79
CA ASP A 142 -19.39 -0.02 -6.33
C ASP A 142 -20.29 -0.63 -5.22
N ALA A 143 -20.46 0.11 -4.11
CA ALA A 143 -21.44 -0.22 -3.07
C ALA A 143 -22.52 0.86 -3.04
N THR A 144 -23.39 0.86 -4.06
CA THR A 144 -24.71 1.50 -4.00
C THR A 144 -25.75 0.58 -4.63
#